data_AF-A0A3L6GAH6-F1
#
_entry.id   AF-A0A3L6GAH6-F1
#
_cell.length_a   1.000
_cell.length_b   1.000
_cell.length_c   1.000
_cell.angle_alpha   90.00
_cell.angle_beta   90.00
_cell.angle_gamma   90.00
#
_symmetry.space_group_name_H-M   'P 1'
#
loop_
_entity.id
_entity.type
_entity.pdbx_description
1 polymer ?
#
loop_
_entity_poly.entity_id
_entity_poly.type
_entity_poly.pdbx_seq_one_letter_code
_entity_poly.pdbx_strand_id
1 'polypeptide(L)'
;MNTTKVMLRVLVFSLLFTMLSTHQALGNKENCDKDKDFIKRQCEKCIGVGRKFPTTQLCCNAIKRADMACVCRSITLEEQLTISVVKVVDVAKECGNPVPPGNKCGSDLDCSTTTAGMGASVRVQQSEQQRAHG
;
A
#
# COMPACT_ATOMS: atom_id res chain seq x y z
N MET A 1 -38.09 32.79 -19.38
CA MET A 1 -38.20 31.34 -19.68
C MET A 1 -36.90 30.74 -20.21
N ASN A 2 -36.11 31.49 -21.00
CA ASN A 2 -34.88 30.97 -21.60
C ASN A 2 -33.71 30.94 -20.61
N THR A 3 -33.61 31.91 -19.71
CA THR A 3 -32.54 31.99 -18.69
C THR A 3 -32.61 30.86 -17.66
N THR A 4 -33.81 30.51 -17.18
CA THR A 4 -34.01 29.37 -16.26
C THR A 4 -33.61 28.05 -16.92
N LYS A 5 -33.90 27.88 -18.22
CA LYS A 5 -33.52 26.68 -19.00
C LYS A 5 -32.02 26.61 -19.28
N VAL A 6 -31.36 27.77 -19.46
CA VAL A 6 -29.90 27.87 -19.59
C VAL A 6 -29.23 27.55 -18.24
N MET A 7 -29.75 28.09 -17.14
CA MET A 7 -29.23 27.82 -15.79
C MET A 7 -29.37 26.33 -15.43
N LEU A 8 -30.52 25.72 -15.74
CA LEU A 8 -30.74 24.29 -15.54
C LEU A 8 -29.75 23.43 -16.33
N ARG A 9 -29.47 23.79 -17.59
CA ARG A 9 -28.47 23.09 -18.42
C ARG A 9 -27.07 23.20 -17.83
N VAL A 10 -26.64 24.39 -17.42
CA VAL A 10 -25.32 24.60 -16.79
C VAL A 10 -25.18 23.78 -15.51
N LEU A 11 -26.21 23.73 -14.66
CA LEU A 11 -26.20 22.92 -13.43
C LEU A 11 -26.05 21.41 -13.72
N VAL A 12 -26.77 20.90 -14.72
CA VAL A 12 -26.67 19.49 -15.13
C VAL A 12 -25.28 19.16 -15.67
N PHE A 13 -24.70 20.04 -16.51
CA PHE A 13 -23.34 19.84 -17.03
C PHE A 13 -22.28 19.87 -15.91
N SER A 14 -22.39 20.78 -14.95
CA SER A 14 -21.48 20.83 -13.80
C SER A 14 -21.54 19.55 -12.95
N LEU A 15 -22.73 19.02 -12.69
CA LEU A 15 -22.89 17.77 -11.93
C LEU A 15 -22.26 16.57 -12.64
N LEU A 16 -22.43 16.45 -13.96
CA LEU A 16 -21.80 15.40 -14.77
C LEU A 16 -20.27 15.50 -14.73
N PHE A 17 -19.72 16.73 -14.77
CA PHE A 17 -18.28 16.97 -14.73
C PHE A 17 -17.66 16.58 -13.37
N THR A 18 -18.39 16.81 -12.26
CA THR A 18 -17.92 16.42 -10.92
C THR A 18 -17.79 14.90 -10.74
N MET A 19 -18.66 14.10 -11.35
CA MET A 19 -18.59 12.62 -11.30
C MET A 19 -17.38 12.05 -12.05
N LEU A 20 -16.91 12.73 -13.10
CA LEU A 20 -15.71 12.34 -13.84
C LEU A 20 -14.42 12.65 -13.06
N SER A 21 -14.47 13.65 -12.18
CA SER A 21 -13.32 14.14 -11.41
C SER A 21 -13.01 13.25 -10.19
N THR A 22 -14.03 12.69 -9.54
CA THR A 22 -13.89 11.83 -8.36
C THR A 22 -13.30 10.46 -8.66
N HIS A 23 -13.37 10.00 -9.93
CA HIS A 23 -12.87 8.70 -10.35
C HIS A 23 -11.33 8.61 -10.39
N GLN A 24 -10.62 9.73 -10.51
CA GLN A 24 -9.16 9.72 -10.61
C GLN A 24 -8.48 9.63 -9.25
N ALA A 25 -9.09 10.22 -8.20
CA ALA A 25 -8.53 10.20 -6.85
C ALA A 25 -8.82 8.88 -6.09
N LEU A 26 -10.02 8.30 -6.28
CA LEU A 26 -10.36 7.00 -5.68
C LEU A 26 -9.80 5.82 -6.49
N GLY A 27 -9.87 5.92 -7.82
CA GLY A 27 -9.43 4.86 -8.76
C GLY A 27 -7.95 4.52 -8.65
N ASN A 28 -7.10 5.51 -8.37
CA ASN A 28 -5.66 5.26 -8.25
C ASN A 28 -5.29 4.53 -6.94
N LYS A 29 -6.02 4.80 -5.85
CA LYS A 29 -5.82 4.15 -4.55
C LYS A 29 -6.29 2.69 -4.57
N GLU A 30 -7.48 2.42 -5.09
CA GLU A 30 -8.01 1.06 -5.14
C GLU A 30 -7.19 0.13 -6.05
N ASN A 31 -6.64 0.66 -7.16
CA ASN A 31 -5.81 -0.11 -8.06
C ASN A 31 -4.44 -0.38 -7.43
N CYS A 32 -3.92 0.57 -6.66
CA CYS A 32 -2.68 0.42 -5.93
C CYS A 32 -2.69 -0.68 -4.87
N ASP A 33 -3.75 -0.77 -4.05
CA ASP A 33 -3.85 -1.84 -3.07
C ASP A 33 -4.01 -3.22 -3.76
N LYS A 34 -4.79 -3.28 -4.86
CA LYS A 34 -4.92 -4.50 -5.68
C LYS A 34 -3.58 -4.91 -6.29
N ASP A 35 -2.81 -3.96 -6.82
CA ASP A 35 -1.48 -4.20 -7.40
C ASP A 35 -0.50 -4.68 -6.34
N LYS A 36 -0.47 -4.03 -5.16
CA LYS A 36 0.34 -4.45 -4.02
C LYS A 36 0.04 -5.89 -3.65
N ASP A 37 -1.23 -6.22 -3.43
CA ASP A 37 -1.61 -7.57 -3.01
C ASP A 37 -1.39 -8.61 -4.11
N PHE A 38 -1.55 -8.23 -5.38
CA PHE A 38 -1.21 -9.10 -6.50
C PHE A 38 0.30 -9.37 -6.55
N ILE A 39 1.16 -8.36 -6.39
CA ILE A 39 2.61 -8.52 -6.28
C ILE A 39 2.95 -9.43 -5.11
N LYS A 40 2.39 -9.21 -3.91
CA LYS A 40 2.65 -10.08 -2.75
C LYS A 40 2.37 -11.54 -3.04
N ARG A 41 1.23 -11.85 -3.68
CA ARG A 41 0.85 -13.23 -4.03
C ARG A 41 1.79 -13.82 -5.09
N GLN A 42 2.08 -13.09 -6.18
CA GLN A 42 2.87 -13.64 -7.29
C GLN A 42 4.38 -13.68 -6.99
N CYS A 43 4.85 -12.79 -6.12
CA CYS A 43 6.26 -12.61 -5.80
C CYS A 43 6.65 -13.16 -4.42
N GLU A 44 5.72 -13.74 -3.65
CA GLU A 44 5.89 -14.14 -2.24
C GLU A 44 7.25 -14.81 -1.95
N LYS A 45 7.66 -15.76 -2.81
CA LYS A 45 8.91 -16.50 -2.65
C LYS A 45 10.16 -15.64 -2.84
N CYS A 46 10.10 -14.64 -3.71
CA CYS A 46 11.24 -13.81 -4.11
C CYS A 46 11.40 -12.61 -3.18
N ILE A 47 10.29 -12.00 -2.75
CA ILE A 47 10.32 -10.79 -1.92
C ILE A 47 10.28 -11.07 -0.42
N GLY A 48 10.03 -12.30 0.01
CA GLY A 48 9.96 -12.65 1.44
C GLY A 48 11.28 -12.41 2.19
N VAL A 49 11.20 -12.06 3.48
CA VAL A 49 12.37 -11.91 4.36
C VAL A 49 13.13 -13.24 4.45
N GLY A 50 14.47 -13.18 4.40
CA GLY A 50 15.34 -14.38 4.48
C GLY A 50 15.31 -15.33 3.27
N ARG A 51 14.39 -15.17 2.32
CA ARG A 51 14.27 -16.04 1.14
C ARG A 51 15.25 -15.68 0.01
N LYS A 52 15.86 -16.64 -0.69
CA LYS A 52 16.79 -16.38 -1.81
C LYS A 52 16.33 -17.05 -3.10
N PHE A 53 15.08 -16.82 -3.49
CA PHE A 53 14.55 -17.38 -4.73
C PHE A 53 14.76 -16.41 -5.90
N PRO A 54 15.07 -16.93 -7.10
CA PRO A 54 15.17 -16.11 -8.30
C PRO A 54 13.81 -15.53 -8.67
N THR A 55 13.83 -14.35 -9.30
CA THR A 55 12.63 -13.70 -9.81
C THR A 55 11.95 -14.56 -10.87
N THR A 56 10.62 -14.72 -10.73
CA THR A 56 9.82 -15.49 -11.67
C THR A 56 9.18 -14.60 -12.74
N GLN A 57 8.91 -15.16 -13.91
CA GLN A 57 8.20 -14.43 -14.97
C GLN A 57 6.81 -13.97 -14.51
N LEU A 58 6.13 -14.77 -13.70
CA LEU A 58 4.82 -14.43 -13.15
C LEU A 58 4.90 -13.21 -12.22
N CYS A 59 5.93 -13.14 -11.38
CA CYS A 59 6.22 -11.98 -10.56
C CYS A 59 6.53 -10.74 -11.43
N CYS A 60 7.37 -10.87 -12.46
CA CYS A 60 7.66 -9.74 -13.34
C CYS A 60 6.43 -9.23 -14.11
N ASN A 61 5.52 -10.11 -14.50
CA ASN A 61 4.27 -9.70 -15.16
C ASN A 61 3.36 -8.90 -14.20
N ALA A 62 3.37 -9.23 -12.91
CA ALA A 62 2.69 -8.43 -11.89
C ALA A 62 3.32 -7.04 -11.76
N ILE A 63 4.64 -7.01 -11.60
CA ILE A 63 5.41 -5.77 -11.42
C ILE A 63 5.30 -4.82 -12.61
N LYS A 64 5.39 -5.33 -13.85
CA LYS A 64 5.35 -4.49 -15.06
C LYS A 64 4.05 -3.70 -15.25
N ARG A 65 2.96 -4.14 -14.61
CA ARG A 65 1.65 -3.48 -14.71
C ARG A 65 1.33 -2.55 -13.53
N ALA A 66 2.12 -2.64 -12.47
CA ALA A 66 1.85 -1.94 -11.23
C ALA A 66 2.41 -0.50 -11.22
N ASP A 67 1.71 0.39 -10.53
CA ASP A 67 2.30 1.65 -10.07
C ASP A 67 3.25 1.39 -8.89
N MET A 68 4.53 1.19 -9.21
CA MET A 68 5.54 0.86 -8.21
C MET A 68 5.78 1.99 -7.19
N ALA A 69 5.50 3.25 -7.53
CA ALA A 69 5.58 4.34 -6.56
C ALA A 69 4.45 4.21 -5.54
N CYS A 70 3.23 3.90 -5.99
CA CYS A 70 2.11 3.69 -5.08
C CYS A 70 2.28 2.44 -4.22
N VAL A 71 2.63 1.30 -4.84
CA VAL A 71 2.87 0.03 -4.14
C VAL A 71 3.93 0.22 -3.04
N CYS A 72 5.04 0.89 -3.36
CA CYS A 72 6.09 1.15 -2.37
C CYS A 72 5.60 1.98 -1.18
N ARG A 73 4.80 3.02 -1.42
CA ARG A 73 4.25 3.87 -0.35
C ARG A 73 3.17 3.16 0.48
N SER A 74 2.52 2.14 -0.06
CA SER A 74 1.43 1.42 0.63
C SER A 74 1.90 0.19 1.42
N ILE A 75 3.21 -0.13 1.40
CA ILE A 75 3.79 -1.18 2.25
C ILE A 75 3.79 -0.73 3.72
N THR A 76 3.10 -1.49 4.56
CA THR A 76 2.96 -1.17 6.00
C THR A 76 4.06 -1.81 6.84
N LEU A 77 4.24 -1.33 8.08
CA LEU A 77 5.21 -1.88 9.03
C LEU A 77 5.01 -3.39 9.28
N GLU A 78 3.76 -3.82 9.40
CA GLU A 78 3.38 -5.22 9.61
C GLU A 78 3.78 -6.09 8.40
N GLU A 79 3.56 -5.59 7.19
CA GLU A 79 3.94 -6.27 5.96
C GLU A 79 5.48 -6.42 5.86
N GLN A 80 6.25 -5.44 6.34
CA GLN A 80 7.71 -5.51 6.38
C GLN A 80 8.27 -6.61 7.29
N LEU A 81 7.46 -7.18 8.19
CA LEU A 81 7.86 -8.33 9.01
C LEU A 81 7.99 -9.62 8.18
N THR A 82 7.27 -9.69 7.04
CA THR A 82 7.24 -10.88 6.18
C THR A 82 7.83 -10.63 4.80
N ILE A 83 7.82 -9.37 4.34
CA ILE A 83 8.31 -8.93 3.02
C ILE A 83 9.53 -8.02 3.20
N SER A 84 10.58 -8.29 2.43
CA SER A 84 11.77 -7.45 2.37
C SER A 84 11.59 -6.34 1.35
N VAL A 85 11.50 -5.09 1.83
CA VAL A 85 11.41 -3.89 0.98
C VAL A 85 12.56 -3.82 -0.02
N VAL A 86 13.80 -4.12 0.41
CA VAL A 86 14.98 -4.14 -0.45
C VAL A 86 14.76 -5.08 -1.64
N LYS A 87 14.23 -6.28 -1.40
CA LYS A 87 13.95 -7.23 -2.48
C LYS A 87 12.81 -6.77 -3.38
N VAL A 88 11.77 -6.13 -2.84
CA VAL A 88 10.72 -5.55 -3.69
C VAL A 88 11.34 -4.55 -4.68
N VAL A 89 12.23 -3.67 -4.20
CA VAL A 89 12.93 -2.69 -5.04
C VAL A 89 13.86 -3.36 -6.06
N ASP A 90 14.65 -4.35 -5.64
CA ASP A 90 15.58 -5.07 -6.51
C ASP A 90 14.85 -5.84 -7.61
N VAL A 91 13.80 -6.59 -7.24
CA VAL A 91 12.98 -7.35 -8.19
C VAL A 91 12.25 -6.39 -9.15
N ALA A 92 11.78 -5.23 -8.67
CA ALA A 92 11.17 -4.22 -9.52
C ALA A 92 12.13 -3.71 -10.60
N LYS A 93 13.39 -3.48 -10.23
CA LYS A 93 14.46 -3.11 -11.16
C LYS A 93 14.78 -4.24 -12.14
N GLU A 94 14.91 -5.48 -11.66
CA GLU A 94 15.16 -6.66 -12.50
C GLU A 94 14.06 -6.88 -13.54
N CYS A 95 12.81 -6.65 -13.17
CA CYS A 95 11.65 -6.79 -14.06
C CYS A 95 11.45 -5.59 -15.02
N GLY A 96 12.29 -4.55 -14.94
CA GLY A 96 12.22 -3.39 -15.84
C GLY A 96 11.16 -2.35 -15.47
N ASN A 97 10.66 -2.35 -14.23
CA ASN A 97 9.78 -1.30 -13.71
C ASN A 97 10.30 -0.80 -12.35
N PRO A 98 11.44 -0.09 -12.32
CA PRO A 98 12.04 0.35 -11.07
C PRO A 98 11.17 1.39 -10.36
N VAL A 99 11.28 1.43 -9.03
CA VAL A 99 10.65 2.49 -8.22
C VAL A 99 11.25 3.84 -8.63
N PRO A 100 10.44 4.85 -8.99
CA PRO A 100 10.98 6.13 -9.45
C PRO A 100 11.83 6.83 -8.37
N PRO A 101 12.97 7.45 -8.74
CA PRO A 101 13.82 8.16 -7.79
C PRO A 101 13.05 9.17 -6.93
N GLY A 102 13.48 9.35 -5.68
CA GLY A 102 12.82 10.25 -4.72
C GLY A 102 11.55 9.70 -4.07
N ASN A 103 11.11 8.49 -4.43
CA ASN A 103 10.01 7.80 -3.74
C ASN A 103 10.55 6.92 -2.60
N LYS A 104 9.98 7.08 -1.40
CA LYS A 104 10.17 6.14 -0.29
C LYS A 104 9.46 4.82 -0.59
N CYS A 105 10.04 3.71 -0.14
CA CYS A 105 9.43 2.39 -0.21
C CYS A 105 9.36 1.79 1.20
N GLY A 106 8.19 1.35 1.62
CA GLY A 106 7.94 0.91 2.97
C GLY A 106 7.86 2.07 3.98
N SER A 107 7.87 1.68 5.25
CA SER A 107 7.83 2.58 6.41
C SER A 107 9.14 2.49 7.17
N ASP A 108 9.68 3.63 7.58
CA ASP A 108 10.88 3.71 8.41
C ASP A 108 10.60 2.98 9.75
N LEU A 109 11.42 1.98 10.07
CA LEU A 109 11.38 1.29 11.37
C LEU A 109 12.05 2.19 12.41
N ASP A 110 11.32 3.18 12.94
CA ASP A 110 11.79 3.93 14.10
C ASP A 110 11.79 3.04 15.33
N CYS A 111 12.98 2.67 15.81
CA CYS A 111 13.17 1.92 17.07
C CYS A 111 12.52 2.61 18.29
N SER A 112 12.19 3.90 18.19
CA SER A 112 11.53 4.68 19.24
C SER A 112 10.01 4.46 19.33
N THR A 113 9.36 3.96 18.27
CA THR A 113 7.89 3.82 18.24
C THR A 113 7.41 2.45 18.73
N THR A 114 8.30 1.47 18.84
CA THR A 114 8.00 0.12 19.35
C THR A 114 7.61 0.12 20.84
N THR A 115 7.98 1.15 21.62
CA THR A 115 7.68 1.21 23.06
C THR A 115 6.24 1.63 23.38
N ALA A 116 5.52 2.28 22.46
CA ALA A 116 4.14 2.70 22.71
C ALA A 116 3.11 1.57 22.49
N GLY A 117 3.35 0.68 21.51
CA GLY A 117 2.42 -0.40 21.16
C GLY A 117 2.57 -1.67 22.00
N MET A 118 3.80 -2.08 22.30
CA MET A 118 4.05 -3.30 23.09
C MET A 118 3.97 -3.05 24.61
N GLY A 119 4.25 -1.83 25.07
CA GLY A 119 4.19 -1.47 26.50
C GLY A 119 2.77 -1.41 27.08
N ALA A 120 1.76 -1.11 26.25
CA ALA A 120 0.37 -1.07 26.69
C ALA A 120 -0.24 -2.48 26.86
N SER A 121 0.09 -3.40 25.95
CA SER A 121 -0.48 -4.76 25.97
C SER A 121 0.14 -5.63 27.07
N VAL A 122 1.45 -5.50 27.35
CA VAL A 122 2.11 -6.24 28.45
C VAL A 122 1.59 -5.79 29.83
N ARG A 123 1.33 -4.49 30.03
CA ARG A 123 0.80 -3.99 31.32
C ARG A 123 -0.61 -4.49 31.64
N VAL A 124 -1.49 -4.59 30.64
CA VAL A 124 -2.86 -5.07 30.85
C VAL A 124 -2.83 -6.54 31.30
N GLN A 125 -2.06 -7.39 30.62
CA GLN A 125 -1.97 -8.82 30.94
C GLN A 125 -1.38 -9.10 32.33
N GLN A 126 -0.39 -8.33 32.76
CA GLN A 126 0.28 -8.53 34.06
C GLN A 126 -0.60 -8.11 35.24
N SER A 127 -1.52 -7.16 35.04
CA SER A 127 -2.48 -6.71 36.05
C SER A 127 -3.62 -7.69 36.31
N GLU A 128 -4.03 -8.46 35.30
CA GLU A 128 -5.07 -9.49 35.45
C GLU A 128 -4.54 -10.74 36.18
N GLN A 129 -3.29 -11.12 35.94
CA GLN A 129 -2.72 -12.34 36.53
C GLN A 129 -2.40 -12.21 38.03
N GLN A 130 -2.17 -10.99 38.54
CA GLN A 130 -2.01 -10.74 39.98
C GLN A 130 -3.35 -10.69 40.74
N ARG A 131 -4.48 -10.48 40.05
CA ARG A 131 -5.82 -10.49 40.68
C ARG A 131 -6.41 -11.89 40.82
N ALA A 132 -5.91 -12.86 40.05
CA ALA A 132 -6.38 -14.25 40.10
C ALA A 132 -5.69 -15.11 41.18
N HIS A 133 -4.66 -14.58 41.86
CA HIS A 133 -3.85 -15.30 42.85
C HIS A 133 -3.73 -14.57 44.20
N GLY A 134 -4.60 -13.59 44.47
CA GLY A 134 -4.72 -12.90 45.76
C GLY A 134 -6.03 -13.24 46.45
#